data_AF-A0A948W654-F1
#
_entry.id   AF-A0A948W654-F1
#
_cell.length_a   1.000
_cell.length_b   1.000
_cell.length_c   1.000
_cell.angle_alpha   90.00
_cell.angle_beta   90.00
_cell.angle_gamma   90.00
#
_symmetry.space_group_name_H-M   'P 1'
#
loop_
_entity.id
_entity.type
_entity.pdbx_description
1 polymer ?
#
loop_
_entity_poly.entity_id
_entity_poly.type
_entity_poly.pdbx_seq_one_letter_code
_entity_poly.pdbx_strand_id
1 'polypeptide(L)'
;MKKQKWKKIKIKRTRSTLKRKALLLLQAGFALGLTPSPRAHGYVLRELAKEWKEINDEYLKRIIQEFRYEKLVSWYEKPDGTVKIVLSKKGKRRALEYKIHEMKIKKPNKWDRKWRVVMFDIPEGKRSARDALRNKLRKLGFEELQKSIFVYPFPCQNEIDFIIEFFEIRNCVRYAEVTNITDEKDLKLCFDLK
;
A
#
# COMPACT_ATOMS: atom_id res chain seq x y z
N MET A 1 28.20 -13.29 44.39
CA MET A 1 28.22 -13.38 42.91
C MET A 1 27.09 -14.29 42.42
N LYS A 2 25.99 -13.73 41.87
CA LYS A 2 24.86 -14.52 41.33
C LYS A 2 24.97 -14.62 39.80
N LYS A 3 25.18 -15.82 39.26
CA LYS A 3 25.21 -16.10 37.81
C LYS A 3 23.78 -16.03 37.23
N GLN A 4 23.52 -15.08 36.35
CA GLN A 4 22.27 -15.00 35.58
C GLN A 4 22.21 -16.13 34.53
N LYS A 5 21.22 -17.03 34.67
CA LYS A 5 20.89 -18.06 33.69
C LYS A 5 20.14 -17.44 32.51
N TRP A 6 20.74 -17.44 31.33
CA TRP A 6 20.08 -17.02 30.09
C TRP A 6 19.07 -18.09 29.65
N LYS A 7 17.79 -17.73 29.57
CA LYS A 7 16.72 -18.57 29.01
C LYS A 7 16.88 -18.65 27.49
N LYS A 8 16.99 -19.87 26.94
CA LYS A 8 17.00 -20.12 25.49
C LYS A 8 15.69 -19.64 24.88
N ILE A 9 15.75 -18.54 24.11
CA ILE A 9 14.63 -18.04 23.30
C ILE A 9 14.40 -19.03 22.15
N LYS A 10 13.26 -19.73 22.15
CA LYS A 10 12.82 -20.56 21.01
C LYS A 10 12.39 -19.62 19.88
N ILE A 11 13.28 -19.38 18.91
CA ILE A 11 12.96 -18.64 17.68
C ILE A 11 11.95 -19.46 16.87
N LYS A 12 10.71 -18.96 16.73
CA LYS A 12 9.68 -19.55 15.86
C LYS A 12 10.16 -19.45 14.40
N ARG A 13 10.38 -20.59 13.74
CA ARG A 13 10.65 -20.65 12.28
C ARG A 13 9.50 -19.98 11.52
N THR A 14 9.76 -18.85 10.88
CA THR A 14 8.80 -18.16 10.01
C THR A 14 8.53 -18.97 8.75
N ARG A 15 7.27 -19.35 8.50
CA ARG A 15 6.84 -20.13 7.31
C ARG A 15 6.85 -19.36 5.99
N SER A 16 6.86 -18.01 6.01
CA SER A 16 6.76 -17.18 4.81
C SER A 16 8.12 -16.88 4.19
N THR A 17 8.33 -17.31 2.94
CA THR A 17 9.55 -17.07 2.15
C THR A 17 9.82 -15.57 1.95
N LEU A 18 8.77 -14.76 1.79
CA LEU A 18 8.88 -13.30 1.64
C LEU A 18 9.33 -12.61 2.94
N LYS A 19 8.83 -13.06 4.09
CA LYS A 19 9.27 -12.55 5.40
C LYS A 19 10.72 -12.90 5.69
N ARG A 20 11.15 -14.12 5.32
CA ARG A 20 12.57 -14.51 5.39
C ARG A 20 13.42 -13.60 4.50
N LYS A 21 13.03 -13.36 3.24
CA LYS A 21 13.71 -12.45 2.30
C LYS A 21 13.86 -11.02 2.81
N ALA A 22 12.77 -10.43 3.33
CA ALA A 22 12.81 -9.09 3.87
C ALA A 22 13.77 -8.98 5.08
N LEU A 23 13.79 -10.02 5.93
CA LEU A 23 14.69 -10.07 7.07
C LEU A 23 16.17 -10.14 6.65
N LEU A 24 16.48 -10.95 5.63
CA LEU A 24 17.83 -11.09 5.09
C LEU A 24 18.33 -9.79 4.44
N LEU A 25 17.47 -9.08 3.70
CA LEU A 25 17.82 -7.78 3.11
C LEU A 25 18.02 -6.69 4.17
N LEU A 26 17.25 -6.72 5.26
CA LEU A 26 17.46 -5.79 6.37
C LEU A 26 18.75 -6.10 7.12
N GLN A 27 19.05 -7.38 7.37
CA GLN A 27 20.31 -7.83 7.97
C GLN A 27 21.52 -7.45 7.10
N ALA A 28 21.39 -7.60 5.78
CA ALA A 28 22.37 -7.17 4.79
C ALA A 28 22.67 -5.68 4.89
N GLY A 29 21.63 -4.85 4.76
CA GLY A 29 21.77 -3.40 4.76
C GLY A 29 22.34 -2.88 6.08
N PHE A 30 21.90 -3.46 7.20
CA PHE A 30 22.44 -3.13 8.52
C PHE A 30 23.91 -3.53 8.68
N ALA A 31 24.28 -4.74 8.25
CA ALA A 31 25.65 -5.22 8.32
C ALA A 31 26.60 -4.41 7.41
N LEU A 32 26.17 -4.03 6.20
CA LEU A 32 26.94 -3.18 5.30
C LEU A 32 27.11 -1.77 5.87
N GLY A 33 26.07 -1.19 6.50
CA GLY A 33 26.16 0.14 7.11
C GLY A 33 27.09 0.22 8.33
N LEU A 34 27.30 -0.88 9.05
CA LEU A 34 28.19 -0.95 10.23
C LEU A 34 29.60 -1.44 9.90
N THR A 35 29.83 -1.95 8.70
CA THR A 35 31.12 -2.53 8.31
C THR A 35 31.97 -1.47 7.61
N PRO A 36 33.15 -1.07 8.13
CA PRO A 36 33.96 -0.02 7.51
C PRO A 36 34.89 -0.53 6.40
N SER A 37 35.12 -1.85 6.30
CA SER A 37 36.12 -2.43 5.38
C SER A 37 35.49 -2.98 4.09
N PRO A 38 35.93 -2.56 2.89
CA PRO A 38 35.44 -3.07 1.61
C PRO A 38 35.53 -4.61 1.46
N ARG A 39 36.54 -5.24 2.08
CA ARG A 39 36.69 -6.71 2.07
C ARG A 39 35.60 -7.40 2.89
N ALA A 40 35.21 -6.79 4.02
CA ALA A 40 34.16 -7.31 4.87
C ALA A 40 32.76 -7.09 4.26
N HIS A 41 32.55 -6.03 3.47
CA HIS A 41 31.35 -5.92 2.62
C HIS A 41 31.23 -7.09 1.64
N GLY A 42 32.35 -7.52 1.03
CA GLY A 42 32.38 -8.67 0.14
C GLY A 42 31.98 -9.99 0.83
N TYR A 43 32.34 -10.16 2.11
CA TYR A 43 31.92 -11.31 2.91
C TYR A 43 30.41 -11.28 3.20
N VAL A 44 29.89 -10.13 3.65
CA VAL A 44 28.45 -9.93 3.90
C VAL A 44 27.64 -10.21 2.64
N LEU A 45 28.06 -9.67 1.49
CA LEU A 45 27.40 -9.91 0.21
C LEU A 45 27.47 -11.37 -0.25
N ARG A 46 28.60 -12.07 -0.02
CA ARG A 46 28.71 -13.52 -0.32
C ARG A 46 27.80 -14.36 0.56
N GLU A 47 27.71 -14.05 1.85
CA GLU A 47 26.90 -14.81 2.78
C GLU A 47 25.41 -14.63 2.48
N LEU A 48 25.01 -13.39 2.16
CA LEU A 48 23.68 -13.11 1.62
C LEU A 48 23.42 -13.84 0.31
N ALA A 49 24.40 -13.90 -0.61
CA ALA A 49 24.25 -14.61 -1.87
C ALA A 49 24.09 -16.13 -1.68
N LYS A 50 24.73 -16.73 -0.66
CA LYS A 50 24.51 -18.15 -0.31
C LYS A 50 23.10 -18.38 0.23
N GLU A 51 22.63 -17.53 1.14
CA GLU A 51 21.27 -17.63 1.68
C GLU A 51 20.20 -17.28 0.61
N TRP A 52 20.55 -16.43 -0.35
CA TRP A 52 19.72 -16.11 -1.52
C TRP A 52 19.65 -17.28 -2.52
N LYS A 53 20.69 -18.12 -2.61
CA LYS A 53 20.69 -19.35 -3.41
C LYS A 53 19.71 -20.42 -2.89
N GLU A 54 19.36 -20.39 -1.60
CA GLU A 54 18.32 -21.28 -1.05
C GLU A 54 16.89 -20.82 -1.37
N ILE A 55 16.73 -19.61 -1.89
CA ILE A 55 15.45 -19.09 -2.36
C ILE A 55 15.26 -19.59 -3.80
N ASN A 56 14.08 -20.15 -4.09
CA ASN A 56 13.71 -20.68 -5.40
C ASN A 56 13.80 -19.60 -6.52
N ASP A 57 15.00 -19.47 -7.09
CA ASP A 57 15.39 -18.52 -8.14
C ASP A 57 14.60 -18.76 -9.43
N GLU A 58 14.22 -20.02 -9.68
CA GLU A 58 13.42 -20.44 -10.83
C GLU A 58 11.99 -19.88 -10.76
N TYR A 59 11.36 -19.89 -9.58
CA TYR A 59 10.03 -19.28 -9.39
C TYR A 59 10.05 -17.76 -9.59
N LEU A 60 11.08 -17.07 -9.09
CA LEU A 60 11.23 -15.63 -9.28
C LEU A 60 11.46 -15.29 -10.76
N LYS A 61 12.36 -16.02 -11.43
CA LYS A 61 12.59 -15.90 -12.88
C LYS A 61 11.29 -16.09 -13.66
N ARG A 62 10.48 -17.09 -13.30
CA ARG A 62 9.17 -17.33 -13.92
C ARG A 62 8.22 -16.15 -13.76
N ILE A 63 8.05 -15.61 -12.54
CA ILE A 63 7.20 -14.43 -12.30
C ILE A 63 7.68 -13.22 -13.11
N ILE A 64 8.99 -12.97 -13.12
CA ILE A 64 9.54 -11.83 -13.85
C ILE A 64 9.31 -12.02 -15.37
N GLN A 65 9.42 -13.25 -15.87
CA GLN A 65 9.14 -13.58 -17.27
C GLN A 65 7.65 -13.42 -17.60
N GLU A 66 6.75 -13.82 -16.70
CA GLU A 66 5.31 -13.56 -16.81
C GLU A 66 5.03 -12.06 -16.88
N PHE A 67 5.61 -11.26 -15.98
CA PHE A 67 5.47 -9.79 -16.00
C PHE A 67 6.03 -9.16 -17.28
N ARG A 68 7.08 -9.74 -17.85
CA ARG A 68 7.63 -9.31 -19.15
C ARG A 68 6.65 -9.61 -20.27
N TYR A 69 6.10 -10.82 -20.31
CA TYR A 69 5.10 -11.23 -21.30
C TYR A 69 3.83 -10.37 -21.22
N GLU A 70 3.37 -10.07 -20.00
CA GLU A 70 2.23 -9.19 -19.76
C GLU A 70 2.53 -7.69 -19.99
N LYS A 71 3.78 -7.34 -20.32
CA LYS A 71 4.27 -5.96 -20.53
C LYS A 71 4.12 -5.09 -19.28
N LEU A 72 4.18 -5.67 -18.08
CA LEU A 72 4.16 -4.95 -16.80
C LEU A 72 5.54 -4.39 -16.44
N VAL A 73 6.62 -4.96 -16.98
CA VAL A 73 8.00 -4.49 -16.76
C VAL A 73 8.71 -4.19 -18.07
N SER A 74 9.63 -3.22 -18.02
CA SER A 74 10.56 -2.86 -19.10
C SER A 74 11.97 -3.26 -18.69
N TRP A 75 12.72 -3.82 -19.64
CA TRP A 75 14.08 -4.29 -19.45
C TRP A 75 15.03 -3.37 -20.20
N TYR A 76 16.07 -2.92 -19.52
CA TYR A 76 17.14 -2.11 -20.10
C TYR A 76 18.46 -2.81 -19.80
N GLU A 77 19.07 -3.38 -20.83
CA GLU A 77 20.44 -3.88 -20.74
C GLU A 77 21.41 -2.71 -20.86
N LYS A 78 22.32 -2.62 -19.91
CA LYS A 78 23.42 -1.67 -19.95
C LYS A 78 24.61 -2.29 -20.71
N PRO A 79 25.50 -1.45 -21.26
CA PRO A 79 26.72 -1.93 -21.92
C PRO A 79 27.64 -2.78 -21.02
N ASP A 80 27.54 -2.61 -19.69
CA ASP A 80 28.28 -3.39 -18.69
C ASP A 80 27.71 -4.81 -18.44
N GLY A 81 26.66 -5.21 -19.18
CA GLY A 81 25.97 -6.49 -19.02
C GLY A 81 24.91 -6.50 -17.91
N THR A 82 24.70 -5.39 -17.20
CA THR A 82 23.68 -5.31 -16.13
C THR A 82 22.29 -5.07 -16.71
N VAL A 83 21.31 -5.84 -16.24
CA VAL A 83 19.89 -5.65 -16.60
C VAL A 83 19.19 -4.78 -15.56
N LYS A 84 18.62 -3.65 -15.99
CA LYS A 84 17.72 -2.83 -15.17
C LYS A 84 16.26 -3.15 -15.53
N ILE A 85 15.53 -3.70 -14.57
CA ILE A 85 14.10 -3.98 -14.70
C ILE A 85 13.33 -2.88 -13.97
N VAL A 86 12.37 -2.25 -14.65
CA VAL A 86 11.48 -1.22 -14.06
C VAL A 86 10.04 -1.47 -14.46
N LEU A 87 9.08 -0.99 -13.66
CA LEU A 87 7.67 -1.05 -14.05
C LEU A 87 7.43 -0.20 -15.31
N SER A 88 6.78 -0.80 -16.30
CA SER A 88 6.28 -0.11 -17.48
C SER A 88 5.14 0.84 -17.08
N LYS A 89 4.67 1.70 -18.01
CA LYS A 89 3.46 2.52 -17.77
C LYS A 89 2.26 1.64 -17.37
N LYS A 90 2.08 0.50 -18.05
CA LYS A 90 1.04 -0.51 -17.75
C LYS A 90 1.24 -1.11 -16.37
N GLY A 91 2.47 -1.51 -16.03
CA GLY A 91 2.80 -2.04 -14.70
C GLY A 91 2.55 -1.05 -13.57
N LYS A 92 2.88 0.22 -13.78
CA LYS A 92 2.58 1.30 -12.82
C LYS A 92 1.06 1.47 -12.63
N ARG A 93 0.28 1.51 -13.71
CA ARG A 93 -1.20 1.59 -13.63
C ARG A 93 -1.76 0.37 -12.88
N ARG A 94 -1.29 -0.84 -13.19
CA ARG A 94 -1.68 -2.08 -12.51
C ARG A 94 -1.36 -2.07 -11.01
N ALA A 95 -0.20 -1.54 -10.63
CA ALA A 95 0.16 -1.37 -9.23
C ALA A 95 -0.78 -0.39 -8.50
N LEU A 96 -1.19 0.70 -9.17
CA LEU A 96 -2.18 1.63 -8.62
C LEU A 96 -3.56 0.99 -8.49
N GLU A 97 -3.96 0.13 -9.44
CA GLU A 97 -5.20 -0.66 -9.35
C GLU A 97 -5.24 -1.54 -8.10
N TYR A 98 -4.14 -2.23 -7.78
CA TYR A 98 -4.06 -3.00 -6.54
C TYR A 98 -4.16 -2.10 -5.31
N LYS A 99 -3.44 -0.97 -5.32
CA LYS A 99 -3.48 -0.01 -4.20
C LYS A 99 -4.89 0.54 -3.98
N ILE A 100 -5.63 0.89 -5.03
CA ILE A 100 -7.01 1.36 -4.87
C ILE A 100 -7.95 0.24 -4.43
N HIS A 101 -7.74 -1.00 -4.88
CA HIS A 101 -8.57 -2.13 -4.48
C HIS A 101 -8.41 -2.45 -2.99
N GLU A 102 -7.17 -2.53 -2.51
CA GLU A 102 -6.82 -2.89 -1.13
C GLU A 102 -6.92 -1.73 -0.14
N MET A 103 -7.10 -0.49 -0.63
CA MET A 103 -7.21 0.70 0.20
C MET A 103 -8.31 0.55 1.26
N LYS A 104 -7.94 0.90 2.49
CA LYS A 104 -8.81 0.98 3.67
C LYS A 104 -8.52 2.28 4.41
N ILE A 105 -9.54 2.87 5.01
CA ILE A 105 -9.36 4.02 5.91
C ILE A 105 -9.07 3.51 7.31
N LYS A 106 -8.03 4.05 7.94
CA LYS A 106 -7.70 3.74 9.32
C LYS A 106 -8.73 4.40 10.25
N LYS A 107 -9.51 3.60 10.95
CA LYS A 107 -10.44 4.09 11.98
C LYS A 107 -9.66 4.39 13.28
N PRO A 108 -9.56 5.65 13.73
CA PRO A 108 -8.97 5.96 15.03
C PRO A 108 -9.87 5.45 16.18
N ASN A 109 -9.28 5.22 17.35
CA ASN A 109 -10.02 4.78 18.54
C ASN A 109 -11.02 5.84 19.05
N LYS A 110 -10.76 7.11 18.76
CA LYS A 110 -11.57 8.24 19.17
C LYS A 110 -11.98 9.05 17.96
N TRP A 111 -13.27 9.30 17.84
CA TRP A 111 -13.81 10.24 16.86
C TRP A 111 -13.44 11.68 17.26
N ASP A 112 -12.99 12.46 16.29
CA ASP A 112 -12.57 13.84 16.48
C ASP A 112 -13.71 14.86 16.30
N ARG A 113 -14.96 14.38 16.26
CA ARG A 113 -16.19 15.18 16.20
C ARG A 113 -16.30 16.01 14.92
N LYS A 114 -15.71 15.53 13.83
CA LYS A 114 -15.89 16.11 12.50
C LYS A 114 -16.51 15.08 11.55
N TRP A 115 -17.27 15.57 10.59
CA TRP A 115 -17.84 14.81 9.49
C TRP A 115 -17.08 15.12 8.20
N ARG A 116 -16.84 14.08 7.40
CA ARG A 116 -16.03 14.13 6.19
C ARG A 116 -16.98 13.95 5.04
N VAL A 117 -17.26 15.06 4.38
CA VAL A 117 -18.28 15.12 3.36
C VAL A 117 -17.59 15.14 2.00
N VAL A 118 -17.92 14.17 1.17
CA VAL A 118 -17.48 14.08 -0.22
C VAL A 118 -18.68 14.41 -1.10
N MET A 119 -18.57 15.50 -1.86
CA MET A 119 -19.58 15.96 -2.80
C MET A 119 -19.02 15.88 -4.20
N PHE A 120 -19.81 15.49 -5.19
CA PHE A 120 -19.32 15.46 -6.56
C PHE A 120 -20.38 15.74 -7.62
N ASP A 121 -19.97 16.45 -8.66
CA ASP A 121 -20.75 16.64 -9.88
C ASP A 121 -19.91 16.18 -11.07
N ILE A 122 -20.14 14.94 -11.49
CA ILE A 122 -19.37 14.27 -12.56
C ILE A 122 -20.25 14.17 -13.80
N PRO A 123 -19.83 14.78 -14.92
CA PRO A 123 -20.64 14.85 -16.15
C PRO A 123 -20.89 13.45 -16.73
N GLU A 124 -21.95 13.31 -17.53
CA GLU A 124 -22.40 12.01 -18.04
C GLU A 124 -21.35 11.29 -18.89
N GLY A 125 -20.50 12.05 -19.62
CA GLY A 125 -19.37 11.49 -20.37
C GLY A 125 -18.33 10.76 -19.48
N LYS A 126 -18.36 10.96 -18.16
CA LYS A 126 -17.52 10.28 -17.16
C LYS A 126 -18.33 9.39 -16.21
N ARG A 127 -19.47 8.85 -16.67
CA ARG A 127 -20.34 7.97 -15.86
C ARG A 127 -19.62 6.80 -15.20
N SER A 128 -18.68 6.14 -15.89
CA SER A 128 -17.94 5.02 -15.29
C SER A 128 -17.10 5.46 -14.08
N ALA A 129 -16.47 6.63 -14.13
CA ALA A 129 -15.71 7.20 -13.02
C ALA A 129 -16.63 7.59 -11.86
N ARG A 130 -17.82 8.13 -12.15
CA ARG A 130 -18.85 8.43 -11.15
C ARG A 130 -19.31 7.18 -10.41
N ASP A 131 -19.63 6.13 -11.13
CA ASP A 131 -20.11 4.87 -10.54
C ASP A 131 -18.97 4.16 -9.79
N ALA A 132 -17.73 4.23 -10.29
CA ALA A 132 -16.55 3.71 -9.61
C ALA A 132 -16.27 4.46 -8.30
N LEU A 133 -16.38 5.79 -8.27
CA LEU A 133 -16.24 6.60 -7.06
C LEU A 133 -17.29 6.22 -6.02
N ARG A 134 -18.59 6.21 -6.40
CA ARG A 134 -19.69 5.80 -5.50
C ARG A 134 -19.44 4.43 -4.89
N ASN A 135 -19.13 3.44 -5.73
CA ASN A 135 -18.87 2.09 -5.28
C ASN A 135 -17.65 2.01 -4.35
N LYS A 136 -16.61 2.81 -4.61
CA LYS A 136 -15.43 2.84 -3.75
C LYS A 136 -15.72 3.50 -2.40
N LEU A 137 -16.46 4.61 -2.37
CA LEU A 137 -16.88 5.28 -1.13
C LEU A 137 -17.72 4.35 -0.25
N ARG A 138 -18.73 3.68 -0.82
CA ARG A 138 -19.53 2.68 -0.09
C ARG A 138 -18.66 1.54 0.46
N LYS A 139 -17.72 1.02 -0.33
CA LYS A 139 -16.77 -0.02 0.12
C LYS A 139 -15.84 0.43 1.24
N LEU A 140 -15.52 1.73 1.30
CA LEU A 140 -14.75 2.33 2.39
C LEU A 140 -15.60 2.61 3.64
N GLY A 141 -16.91 2.39 3.55
CA GLY A 141 -17.87 2.57 4.62
C GLY A 141 -18.41 3.99 4.73
N PHE A 142 -18.40 4.78 3.66
CA PHE A 142 -19.14 6.04 3.64
C PHE A 142 -20.64 5.77 3.53
N GLU A 143 -21.42 6.60 4.22
CA GLU A 143 -22.88 6.62 4.08
C GLU A 143 -23.31 7.64 3.03
N GLU A 144 -24.32 7.29 2.23
CA GLU A 144 -24.85 8.14 1.17
C GLU A 144 -25.97 9.03 1.72
N LEU A 145 -25.72 10.34 1.82
CA LEU A 145 -26.74 11.32 2.24
C LEU A 145 -27.68 11.69 1.09
N GLN A 146 -27.11 11.81 -0.11
CA GLN A 146 -27.81 12.08 -1.36
C GLN A 146 -27.02 11.44 -2.51
N LYS A 147 -27.60 11.38 -3.71
CA LYS A 147 -27.00 10.73 -4.90
C LYS A 147 -25.53 11.10 -5.17
N SER A 148 -25.10 12.28 -4.75
CA SER A 148 -23.76 12.82 -4.98
C SER A 148 -23.06 13.31 -3.71
N ILE A 149 -23.59 12.96 -2.54
CA ILE A 149 -23.09 13.43 -1.25
C ILE A 149 -22.91 12.23 -0.32
N PHE A 150 -21.68 12.02 0.10
CA PHE A 150 -21.28 10.92 0.98
C PHE A 150 -20.64 11.48 2.25
N VAL A 151 -20.88 10.82 3.37
CA VAL A 151 -20.38 11.24 4.68
C VAL A 151 -19.62 10.12 5.36
N TYR A 152 -18.57 10.50 6.09
CA TYR A 152 -17.80 9.58 6.91
C TYR A 152 -17.27 10.27 8.18
N PRO A 153 -17.16 9.59 9.33
CA PRO A 153 -16.78 10.26 10.57
C PRO A 153 -15.27 10.31 10.80
N PHE A 154 -14.43 9.61 10.03
CA PHE A 154 -12.99 9.53 10.33
C PHE A 154 -12.11 10.23 9.27
N PRO A 155 -10.93 10.74 9.67
CA PRO A 155 -9.98 11.35 8.73
C PRO A 155 -9.64 10.41 7.57
N CYS A 156 -9.78 10.92 6.34
CA CYS A 156 -9.65 10.12 5.12
C CYS A 156 -9.18 10.94 3.91
N GLN A 157 -8.68 12.16 4.13
CA GLN A 157 -8.37 13.10 3.04
C GLN A 157 -7.36 12.51 2.04
N ASN A 158 -6.30 11.85 2.53
CA ASN A 158 -5.28 11.23 1.68
C ASN A 158 -5.86 10.13 0.78
N GLU A 159 -6.77 9.31 1.33
CA GLU A 159 -7.46 8.26 0.59
C GLU A 159 -8.36 8.86 -0.49
N ILE A 160 -9.11 9.91 -0.14
CA ILE A 160 -9.96 10.65 -1.09
C ILE A 160 -9.14 11.29 -2.20
N ASP A 161 -8.07 12.00 -1.88
CA ASP A 161 -7.17 12.60 -2.86
C ASP A 161 -6.59 11.55 -3.82
N PHE A 162 -6.17 10.40 -3.29
CA PHE A 162 -5.68 9.31 -4.13
C PHE A 162 -6.75 8.75 -5.07
N ILE A 163 -7.99 8.56 -4.59
CA ILE A 163 -9.10 8.07 -5.41
C ILE A 163 -9.43 9.07 -6.53
N ILE A 164 -9.47 10.36 -6.19
CA ILE A 164 -9.76 11.45 -7.11
C ILE A 164 -8.72 11.52 -8.23
N GLU A 165 -7.44 11.39 -7.89
CA GLU A 165 -6.36 11.38 -8.87
C GLU A 165 -6.39 10.11 -9.73
N PHE A 166 -6.62 8.96 -9.11
CA PHE A 166 -6.66 7.68 -9.83
C PHE A 166 -7.75 7.66 -10.91
N PHE A 167 -8.91 8.25 -10.62
CA PHE A 167 -10.03 8.35 -11.56
C PHE A 167 -10.02 9.62 -12.42
N GLU A 168 -9.03 10.51 -12.26
CA GLU A 168 -8.86 11.73 -13.06
C GLU A 168 -10.11 12.65 -13.02
N ILE A 169 -10.64 12.86 -11.79
CA ILE A 169 -11.88 13.61 -11.50
C ILE A 169 -11.69 14.77 -10.51
N ARG A 170 -10.47 15.27 -10.32
CA ARG A 170 -10.15 16.34 -9.34
C ARG A 170 -11.08 17.55 -9.41
N ASN A 171 -11.41 18.01 -10.61
CA ASN A 171 -12.22 19.22 -10.77
C ASN A 171 -13.71 18.99 -10.45
N CYS A 172 -14.17 17.74 -10.39
CA CYS A 172 -15.57 17.35 -10.18
C CYS A 172 -15.91 17.01 -8.73
N VAL A 173 -14.91 16.83 -7.86
CA VAL A 173 -15.11 16.38 -6.47
C VAL A 173 -14.73 17.49 -5.50
N ARG A 174 -15.48 17.62 -4.41
CA ARG A 174 -15.21 18.53 -3.29
C ARG A 174 -15.20 17.73 -2.00
N TYR A 175 -14.25 18.07 -1.13
CA TYR A 175 -14.11 17.50 0.19
C TYR A 175 -14.30 18.59 1.23
N ALA A 176 -15.10 18.33 2.26
CA ALA A 176 -15.29 19.23 3.37
C ALA A 176 -15.16 18.49 4.70
N GLU A 177 -14.51 19.13 5.66
CA GLU A 177 -14.64 18.77 7.07
C GLU A 177 -15.65 19.71 7.72
N VAL A 178 -16.73 19.16 8.27
CA VAL A 178 -17.76 19.95 8.95
C VAL A 178 -17.92 19.47 10.38
N THR A 179 -18.18 20.38 11.31
CA THR A 179 -18.41 20.02 12.72
C THR A 179 -19.85 19.61 12.98
N ASN A 180 -20.79 20.18 12.22
CA ASN A 180 -22.21 19.96 12.37
C ASN A 180 -22.82 19.57 11.01
N ILE A 181 -23.80 18.67 11.05
CA ILE A 181 -24.60 18.27 9.90
C ILE A 181 -26.03 17.98 10.38
N THR A 182 -27.02 18.21 9.53
CA THR A 182 -28.41 17.84 9.83
C THR A 182 -28.51 16.33 10.06
N ASP A 183 -29.46 15.91 10.90
CA ASP A 183 -29.73 14.49 11.22
C ASP A 183 -28.51 13.75 11.80
N GLU A 184 -27.66 14.48 12.53
CA GLU A 184 -26.43 13.95 13.13
C GLU A 184 -26.68 12.72 14.01
N LYS A 185 -27.84 12.66 14.68
CA LYS A 185 -28.21 11.54 15.57
C LYS A 185 -28.28 10.22 14.79
N ASP A 186 -28.92 10.24 13.63
CA ASP A 186 -29.09 9.05 12.79
C ASP A 186 -27.74 8.60 12.22
N LEU A 187 -26.91 9.56 11.80
CA LEU A 187 -25.55 9.26 11.33
C LEU A 187 -24.68 8.67 12.44
N LYS A 188 -24.75 9.18 13.67
CA LYS A 188 -24.02 8.59 14.80
C LYS A 188 -24.43 7.13 15.04
N LEU A 189 -25.71 6.81 14.89
CA LEU A 189 -26.19 5.44 14.98
C LEU A 189 -25.64 4.56 13.84
N CYS A 190 -25.63 5.04 12.59
CA CYS A 190 -25.05 4.30 11.46
C CYS A 190 -23.56 3.96 11.64
N PHE A 191 -22.81 4.80 12.36
CA PHE A 191 -21.37 4.65 12.56
C PHE A 191 -20.96 4.13 13.94
N ASP A 192 -21.91 3.74 14.78
CA ASP A 192 -21.68 3.31 16.18
C ASP A 192 -20.90 4.36 17.00
N LEU A 193 -21.20 5.64 16.81
CA LEU A 193 -20.57 6.76 17.51
C LEU A 193 -21.36 7.14 18.77
N LYS A 194 -20.63 7.57 19.81
CA LYS A 194 -21.19 8.10 21.06
C LYS A 194 -21.49 9.60 20.98
#